data_AF-A0A5D6VZF1-F1
#
_entry.id   AF-A0A5D6VZF1-F1
#
_cell.length_a   1.000
_cell.length_b   1.000
_cell.length_c   1.000
_cell.angle_alpha   90.00
_cell.angle_beta   90.00
_cell.angle_gamma   90.00
#
_symmetry.space_group_name_H-M   'P 1'
#
loop_
_entity.id
_entity.type
_entity.pdbx_description
1 polymer ?
#
loop_
_entity_poly.entity_id
_entity_poly.type
_entity_poly.pdbx_seq_one_letter_code
_entity_poly.pdbx_strand_id
1 'polypeptide(L)'
;MNRISKLLAAAGIAATMVFSQGQADAMVVTGISQSMTIADKTVTATDQDGQKIKFVSDGRVMRLMSADGEKDYLSFNSFDGRYAGVDFNVRAIETTDPGMRLFEITATHGSNDKNCGYWLVGKHNGLWTTYISWNSLANIGFRVDRWHKLSSRIVDQQLVITSTNSYGRTDFQTQAFWDDSCEWFGVRRL
;
A
#
# COMPACT_ATOMS: atom_id res chain seq x y z
N MET A 1 28.60 -52.10 50.14
CA MET A 1 27.20 -52.15 49.66
C MET A 1 26.67 -50.73 49.56
N ASN A 2 25.82 -50.50 48.56
CA ASN A 2 25.02 -49.31 48.24
C ASN A 2 25.65 -48.17 47.41
N ARG A 3 25.24 -48.19 46.14
CA ARG A 3 25.23 -47.11 45.14
C ARG A 3 24.31 -45.99 45.59
N ILE A 4 24.72 -44.73 45.41
CA ILE A 4 23.78 -43.59 45.26
C ILE A 4 24.33 -42.69 44.16
N SER A 5 23.71 -42.81 42.99
CA SER A 5 23.79 -41.85 41.89
C SER A 5 23.06 -40.56 42.30
N LYS A 6 23.69 -39.40 42.15
CA LYS A 6 22.99 -38.11 42.18
C LYS A 6 23.09 -37.47 40.81
N LEU A 7 21.92 -37.37 40.16
CA LEU A 7 21.70 -36.56 38.98
C LEU A 7 22.02 -35.09 39.30
N LEU A 8 22.89 -34.46 38.50
CA LEU A 8 22.90 -33.01 38.39
C LEU A 8 21.90 -32.60 37.31
N ALA A 9 20.85 -31.90 37.73
CA ALA A 9 19.91 -31.23 36.85
C ALA A 9 20.62 -30.06 36.15
N ALA A 10 20.60 -30.06 34.82
CA ALA A 10 21.02 -28.91 34.03
C ALA A 10 19.95 -27.81 34.15
N ALA A 11 20.29 -26.75 34.88
CA ALA A 11 19.50 -25.51 34.88
C ALA A 11 19.78 -24.78 33.55
N GLY A 12 18.93 -25.02 32.56
CA GLY A 12 18.90 -24.22 31.33
C GLY A 12 18.42 -22.82 31.66
N ILE A 13 19.30 -21.83 31.54
CA ILE A 13 18.91 -20.42 31.54
C ILE A 13 18.15 -20.19 30.24
N ALA A 14 16.83 -20.14 30.32
CA ALA A 14 16.01 -19.63 29.24
C ALA A 14 16.28 -18.13 29.11
N ALA A 15 17.20 -17.75 28.22
CA ALA A 15 17.29 -16.38 27.76
C ALA A 15 15.99 -16.07 27.00
N THR A 16 15.05 -15.42 27.67
CA THR A 16 13.93 -14.76 27.01
C THR A 16 14.50 -13.73 26.06
N MET A 17 14.57 -14.06 24.78
CA MET A 17 14.71 -13.07 23.72
C MET A 17 13.45 -12.22 23.76
N VAL A 18 13.54 -11.08 24.43
CA VAL A 18 12.57 -10.00 24.26
C VAL A 18 12.81 -9.47 22.86
N PHE A 19 12.03 -9.96 21.90
CA PHE A 19 11.83 -9.23 20.66
C PHE A 19 11.14 -7.93 21.07
N SER A 20 11.89 -6.82 21.12
CA SER A 20 11.24 -5.52 21.02
C SER A 20 10.52 -5.55 19.68
N GLN A 21 9.19 -5.65 19.71
CA GLN A 21 8.41 -5.27 18.54
C GLN A 21 8.86 -3.84 18.23
N GLY A 22 9.62 -3.69 17.13
CA GLY A 22 10.00 -2.38 16.63
C GLY A 22 8.73 -1.55 16.62
N GLN A 23 8.76 -0.45 17.34
CA GLN A 23 7.66 0.51 17.33
C GLN A 23 7.56 0.95 15.88
N ALA A 24 6.54 0.45 15.17
CA ALA A 24 6.26 0.87 13.81
C ALA A 24 5.96 2.37 13.87
N ASP A 25 6.96 3.18 13.53
CA ASP A 25 6.80 4.62 13.56
C ASP A 25 5.81 5.01 12.47
N ALA A 26 4.83 5.78 12.92
CA ALA A 26 3.61 5.99 12.18
C ALA A 26 3.93 6.98 11.05
N MET A 27 3.73 6.59 9.78
CA MET A 27 3.95 7.47 8.61
C MET A 27 3.23 8.80 8.83
N VAL A 28 3.94 9.93 8.90
CA VAL A 28 3.30 11.22 9.17
C VAL A 28 2.87 11.89 7.87
N VAL A 29 1.58 11.79 7.54
CA VAL A 29 0.98 12.46 6.37
C VAL A 29 0.70 13.93 6.67
N THR A 30 1.23 14.81 5.82
CA THR A 30 1.10 16.26 5.95
C THR A 30 0.28 16.92 4.85
N GLY A 31 0.06 16.22 3.74
CA GLY A 31 -0.73 16.75 2.62
C GLY A 31 -1.31 15.67 1.73
N ILE A 32 -2.46 15.97 1.14
CA ILE A 32 -3.08 15.14 0.10
C ILE A 32 -3.56 16.06 -1.03
N SER A 33 -3.26 15.69 -2.28
CA SER A 33 -3.79 16.41 -3.43
C SER A 33 -5.25 16.08 -3.68
N GLN A 34 -5.93 16.91 -4.46
CA GLN A 34 -7.18 16.49 -5.07
C GLN A 34 -6.96 15.22 -5.90
N SER A 35 -7.91 14.31 -5.78
CA SER A 35 -7.96 13.06 -6.52
C SER A 35 -8.39 13.33 -7.97
N MET A 36 -7.68 12.72 -8.91
CA MET A 36 -7.88 12.89 -10.35
C MET A 36 -8.26 11.56 -10.98
N THR A 37 -9.42 11.51 -11.62
CA THR A 37 -9.86 10.35 -12.41
C THR A 37 -9.15 10.33 -13.76
N ILE A 38 -8.50 9.20 -14.03
CA ILE A 38 -7.75 8.88 -15.24
C ILE A 38 -8.50 7.75 -15.96
N ALA A 39 -9.47 8.14 -16.80
CA ALA A 39 -10.02 7.27 -17.83
C ALA A 39 -9.04 7.29 -19.02
N ASP A 40 -9.48 7.69 -20.21
CA ASP A 40 -8.64 7.75 -21.42
C ASP A 40 -7.77 9.03 -21.48
N LYS A 41 -7.29 9.49 -20.32
CA LYS A 41 -6.65 10.80 -20.14
C LYS A 41 -5.21 10.66 -19.68
N THR A 42 -4.44 11.72 -19.92
CA THR A 42 -3.12 11.91 -19.33
C THR A 42 -3.22 12.90 -18.16
N VAL A 43 -2.65 12.54 -17.03
CA VAL A 43 -2.47 13.42 -15.87
C VAL A 43 -0.99 13.61 -15.64
N THR A 44 -0.57 14.86 -15.40
CA THR A 44 0.82 15.17 -15.06
C THR A 44 0.94 15.47 -13.57
N ALA A 45 2.08 15.11 -13.00
CA ALA A 45 2.42 15.40 -11.62
C ALA A 45 3.92 15.66 -11.50
N THR A 46 4.35 15.99 -10.29
CA THR A 46 5.76 16.13 -9.92
C THR A 46 6.06 15.13 -8.82
N ASP A 47 7.21 14.46 -8.88
CA ASP A 47 7.64 13.56 -7.81
C ASP A 47 8.35 14.30 -6.66
N GLN A 48 8.88 13.55 -5.70
CA GLN A 48 9.56 14.12 -4.52
C GLN A 48 10.83 14.93 -4.86
N ASP A 49 11.47 14.66 -6.00
CA ASP A 49 12.71 15.31 -6.43
C ASP A 49 12.42 16.52 -7.36
N GLY A 50 11.15 16.88 -7.55
CA GLY A 50 10.76 17.94 -8.48
C GLY A 50 10.68 17.50 -9.94
N GLN A 51 10.87 16.21 -10.26
CA GLN A 51 10.82 15.73 -11.64
C GLN A 51 9.36 15.55 -12.10
N LYS A 52 9.07 15.99 -13.32
CA LYS A 52 7.75 15.82 -13.92
C LYS A 52 7.54 14.37 -14.36
N ILE A 53 6.37 13.86 -14.07
CA ILE A 53 5.90 12.52 -14.45
C ILE A 53 4.51 12.62 -15.06
N LYS A 54 4.09 11.56 -15.74
CA LYS A 54 2.70 11.43 -16.21
C LYS A 54 2.12 10.05 -15.92
N PHE A 55 0.82 10.07 -15.65
CA PHE A 55 -0.04 8.91 -15.58
C PHE A 55 -0.89 8.89 -16.84
N VAL A 56 -0.85 7.77 -17.57
CA VAL A 56 -1.58 7.58 -18.83
C VAL A 56 -2.37 6.29 -18.72
N SER A 57 -3.64 6.29 -19.09
CA SER A 57 -4.41 5.05 -19.23
C SER A 57 -5.06 4.94 -20.61
N ASP A 58 -5.19 3.69 -21.07
CA ASP A 58 -5.93 3.29 -22.26
C ASP A 58 -7.28 2.61 -21.91
N GLY A 59 -7.75 2.80 -20.67
CA GLY A 59 -8.96 2.16 -20.14
C GLY A 59 -8.79 0.67 -19.80
N ARG A 60 -7.56 0.14 -19.92
CA ARG A 60 -7.20 -1.24 -19.57
C ARG A 60 -6.05 -1.32 -18.59
N VAL A 61 -5.01 -0.57 -18.88
CA VAL A 61 -3.78 -0.45 -18.10
C VAL A 61 -3.54 1.03 -17.85
N MET A 62 -3.07 1.36 -16.65
CA MET A 62 -2.48 2.66 -16.38
C MET A 62 -0.97 2.53 -16.31
N ARG A 63 -0.25 3.48 -16.88
CA ARG A 63 1.21 3.57 -16.83
C ARG A 63 1.64 4.84 -16.12
N LEU A 64 2.62 4.69 -15.25
CA LEU A 64 3.41 5.80 -14.72
C LEU A 64 4.67 5.92 -15.58
N MET A 65 4.88 7.09 -16.18
CA MET A 65 5.92 7.34 -17.18
C MET A 65 6.70 8.62 -16.87
N SER A 66 7.88 8.77 -17.49
CA SER A 66 8.55 10.06 -17.64
C SER A 66 7.64 11.06 -18.36
N ALA A 67 7.85 12.36 -18.13
CA ALA A 67 7.01 13.40 -18.74
C ALA A 67 6.98 13.34 -20.28
N ASP A 68 8.12 13.10 -20.91
CA ASP A 68 8.22 12.87 -22.36
C ASP A 68 7.53 11.57 -22.81
N GLY A 69 7.42 10.57 -21.93
CA GLY A 69 6.84 9.26 -22.22
C GLY A 69 7.81 8.27 -22.85
N GLU A 70 9.11 8.57 -22.85
CA GLU A 70 10.11 7.62 -23.37
C GLU A 70 10.37 6.47 -22.40
N LYS A 71 10.15 6.68 -21.10
CA LYS A 71 10.39 5.69 -20.06
C LYS A 71 9.12 5.31 -19.31
N ASP A 72 8.73 4.06 -19.45
CA ASP A 72 7.73 3.41 -18.59
C ASP A 72 8.39 3.03 -17.25
N TYR A 73 7.84 3.52 -16.14
CA TYR A 73 8.32 3.20 -14.79
C TYR A 73 7.54 2.05 -14.16
N LEU A 74 6.22 2.14 -14.13
CA LEU A 74 5.31 1.14 -13.57
C LEU A 74 4.05 1.01 -14.42
N SER A 75 3.44 -0.17 -14.42
CA SER A 75 2.16 -0.45 -15.07
C SER A 75 1.18 -1.09 -14.09
N PHE A 76 -0.08 -0.72 -14.19
CA PHE A 76 -1.15 -1.12 -13.28
C PHE A 76 -2.32 -1.69 -14.07
N ASN A 77 -2.70 -2.92 -13.76
CA ASN A 77 -3.81 -3.63 -14.39
C ASN A 77 -4.85 -4.03 -13.33
N SER A 78 -6.08 -4.25 -13.77
CA SER A 78 -7.11 -4.85 -12.92
C SER A 78 -6.63 -6.20 -12.35
N PHE A 79 -6.87 -6.43 -11.06
CA PHE A 79 -6.57 -7.68 -10.36
C PHE A 79 -7.62 -8.77 -10.60
N ASP A 80 -8.85 -8.42 -11.01
CA ASP A 80 -9.93 -9.39 -11.20
C ASP A 80 -10.01 -9.96 -12.63
N GLY A 81 -8.98 -9.72 -13.44
CA GLY A 81 -8.85 -10.24 -14.81
C GLY A 81 -9.75 -9.55 -15.84
N ARG A 82 -10.55 -8.55 -15.44
CA ARG A 82 -11.33 -7.72 -16.36
C ARG A 82 -10.58 -6.44 -16.68
N TYR A 83 -10.09 -6.35 -17.91
CA TYR A 83 -9.23 -5.26 -18.36
C TYR A 83 -9.95 -4.23 -19.24
N ALA A 84 -11.27 -4.20 -19.30
CA ALA A 84 -12.00 -3.25 -20.14
C ALA A 84 -12.90 -2.37 -19.28
N GLY A 85 -12.93 -1.07 -19.58
CA GLY A 85 -13.72 -0.10 -18.81
C GLY A 85 -13.20 0.06 -17.39
N VAL A 86 -11.87 0.06 -17.23
CA VAL A 86 -11.23 0.29 -15.94
C VAL A 86 -10.95 1.78 -15.81
N ASP A 87 -11.57 2.41 -14.82
CA ASP A 87 -11.30 3.77 -14.43
C ASP A 87 -10.23 3.78 -13.34
N PHE A 88 -9.17 4.55 -13.55
CA PHE A 88 -8.14 4.76 -12.55
C PHE A 88 -8.36 6.09 -11.85
N ASN A 89 -7.92 6.18 -10.62
CA ASN A 89 -7.88 7.42 -9.88
C ASN A 89 -6.53 7.55 -9.18
N VAL A 90 -5.94 8.74 -9.24
CA VAL A 90 -4.64 9.02 -8.63
C VAL A 90 -4.74 10.26 -7.75
N ARG A 91 -4.13 10.18 -6.56
CA ARG A 91 -3.85 11.36 -5.72
C ARG A 91 -2.46 11.27 -5.11
N ALA A 92 -1.81 12.41 -4.95
CA ALA A 92 -0.55 12.51 -4.25
C ALA A 92 -0.77 12.55 -2.74
N ILE A 93 0.12 11.91 -1.98
CA ILE A 93 0.19 11.92 -0.53
C ILE A 93 1.61 12.36 -0.15
N GLU A 94 1.71 13.42 0.63
CA GLU A 94 2.98 13.95 1.13
C GLU A 94 3.19 13.51 2.58
N THR A 95 4.39 13.03 2.88
CA THR A 95 4.77 12.58 4.22
C THR A 95 6.00 13.35 4.70
N THR A 96 6.12 13.56 6.01
CA THR A 96 7.33 14.18 6.62
C THR A 96 8.24 13.21 7.31
N ASP A 97 7.72 12.03 7.68
CA ASP A 97 8.49 10.99 8.32
C ASP A 97 8.06 9.61 7.79
N PRO A 98 8.84 9.02 6.86
CA PRO A 98 9.94 9.64 6.11
C PRO A 98 9.43 10.76 5.19
N GLY A 99 10.31 11.67 4.78
CA GLY A 99 9.99 12.71 3.81
C GLY A 99 9.78 12.13 2.41
N MET A 100 8.53 11.93 1.98
CA MET A 100 8.23 11.29 0.70
C MET A 100 7.03 11.92 0.01
N ARG A 101 7.04 11.82 -1.33
CA ARG A 101 5.85 12.04 -2.15
C ARG A 101 5.39 10.73 -2.75
N LEU A 102 4.25 10.25 -2.27
CA LEU A 102 3.62 9.02 -2.70
C LEU A 102 2.43 9.31 -3.61
N PHE A 103 2.04 8.31 -4.39
CA PHE A 103 0.82 8.33 -5.19
C PHE A 103 -0.04 7.15 -4.80
N GLU A 104 -1.23 7.45 -4.29
CA GLU A 104 -2.27 6.46 -4.09
C GLU A 104 -3.07 6.32 -5.38
N ILE A 105 -3.23 5.08 -5.81
CA ILE A 105 -3.88 4.70 -7.04
C ILE A 105 -4.98 3.71 -6.71
N THR A 106 -6.21 4.00 -7.14
CA THR A 106 -7.32 3.04 -7.08
C THR A 106 -7.83 2.77 -8.48
N ALA A 107 -8.18 1.51 -8.76
CA ALA A 107 -8.85 1.13 -10.00
C ALA A 107 -10.25 0.61 -9.69
N THR A 108 -11.21 1.00 -10.52
CA THR A 108 -12.62 0.58 -10.45
C THR A 108 -13.14 0.18 -11.82
N HIS A 109 -14.14 -0.69 -11.87
CA HIS A 109 -14.88 -0.96 -13.12
C HIS A 109 -16.32 -1.37 -12.84
N GLY A 110 -17.13 -1.32 -13.91
CA GLY A 110 -18.52 -1.74 -13.88
C GLY A 110 -19.44 -0.83 -13.07
N SER A 111 -20.66 -1.29 -12.81
CA SER A 111 -21.63 -0.55 -12.03
C SER A 111 -21.24 -0.51 -10.53
N ASN A 112 -21.51 0.65 -9.91
CA ASN A 112 -21.28 0.94 -8.48
C ASN A 112 -19.82 1.10 -8.03
N ASP A 113 -18.89 1.33 -8.97
CA ASP A 113 -17.46 1.58 -8.71
C ASP A 113 -16.80 0.43 -7.92
N LYS A 114 -17.01 -0.82 -8.35
CA LYS A 114 -16.33 -1.97 -7.74
C LYS A 114 -14.82 -1.77 -7.90
N ASN A 115 -14.09 -1.79 -6.79
CA ASN A 115 -12.63 -1.75 -6.86
C ASN A 115 -12.07 -3.06 -7.42
N CYS A 116 -11.12 -2.91 -8.33
CA CYS A 116 -10.33 -3.99 -8.91
C CYS A 116 -8.83 -3.75 -8.82
N GLY A 117 -8.41 -2.71 -8.09
CA GLY A 117 -7.00 -2.46 -7.85
C GLY A 117 -6.76 -1.37 -6.82
N TYR A 118 -5.62 -1.49 -6.16
CA TYR A 118 -5.10 -0.55 -5.17
C TYR A 118 -3.58 -0.59 -5.21
N TRP A 119 -2.95 0.58 -5.27
CA TRP A 119 -1.51 0.73 -5.15
C TRP A 119 -1.15 2.00 -4.37
N LEU A 120 -0.11 1.91 -3.56
CA LEU A 120 0.63 3.06 -3.03
C LEU A 120 2.03 2.99 -3.61
N VAL A 121 2.40 3.98 -4.41
CA VAL A 121 3.66 4.00 -5.15
C VAL A 121 4.49 5.23 -4.84
N GLY A 122 5.81 5.10 -4.92
CA GLY A 122 6.75 6.19 -4.65
C GLY A 122 8.15 5.82 -5.12
N LYS A 123 9.12 6.69 -4.88
CA LYS A 123 10.54 6.39 -5.13
C LYS A 123 11.17 5.75 -3.88
N HIS A 124 11.81 4.61 -4.08
CA HIS A 124 12.74 4.02 -3.12
C HIS A 124 14.13 4.04 -3.75
N ASN A 125 15.10 4.70 -3.12
CA ASN A 125 16.48 4.79 -3.63
C ASN A 125 16.55 5.24 -5.11
N GLY A 126 15.72 6.23 -5.47
CA GLY A 126 15.66 6.79 -6.83
C GLY A 126 14.85 5.97 -7.84
N LEU A 127 14.35 4.79 -7.47
CA LEU A 127 13.58 3.91 -8.34
C LEU A 127 12.10 3.90 -7.97
N TRP A 128 11.24 4.00 -8.98
CA TRP A 128 9.79 3.86 -8.80
C TRP A 128 9.44 2.46 -8.33
N THR A 129 8.67 2.41 -7.25
CA THR A 129 8.39 1.19 -6.50
C THR A 129 6.93 1.16 -6.06
N THR A 130 6.34 -0.03 -6.07
CA THR A 130 5.04 -0.28 -5.45
C THR A 130 5.25 -0.76 -4.02
N TYR A 131 4.85 0.07 -3.06
CA TYR A 131 4.98 -0.25 -1.64
C TYR A 131 3.83 -1.11 -1.13
N ILE A 132 2.60 -0.66 -1.41
CA ILE A 132 1.38 -1.37 -1.05
C ILE A 132 0.65 -1.71 -2.34
N SER A 133 0.19 -2.94 -2.45
CA SER A 133 -0.63 -3.43 -3.56
C SER A 133 -1.84 -4.19 -3.03
N TRP A 134 -2.74 -4.56 -3.94
CA TRP A 134 -3.84 -5.49 -3.64
C TRP A 134 -3.37 -6.77 -2.94
N ASN A 135 -2.20 -7.31 -3.33
CA ASN A 135 -1.62 -8.49 -2.69
C ASN A 135 -1.12 -8.20 -1.27
N SER A 136 -0.57 -7.01 -1.02
CA SER A 136 -0.21 -6.58 0.34
C SER A 136 -1.42 -6.60 1.27
N LEU A 137 -2.59 -6.14 0.77
CA LEU A 137 -3.85 -6.20 1.52
C LEU A 137 -4.31 -7.66 1.70
N ALA A 138 -4.22 -8.49 0.66
CA ALA A 138 -4.61 -9.89 0.71
C ALA A 138 -3.83 -10.68 1.79
N ASN A 139 -2.53 -10.39 1.93
CA ASN A 139 -1.65 -11.02 2.92
C ASN A 139 -2.08 -10.78 4.37
N ILE A 140 -2.83 -9.71 4.64
CA ILE A 140 -3.39 -9.40 5.97
C ILE A 140 -4.91 -9.68 6.07
N GLY A 141 -5.43 -10.47 5.13
CA GLY A 141 -6.78 -11.03 5.17
C GLY A 141 -7.85 -10.20 4.47
N PHE A 142 -7.48 -9.36 3.50
CA PHE A 142 -8.43 -8.80 2.52
C PHE A 142 -8.88 -9.89 1.52
N ARG A 143 -10.18 -9.92 1.16
CA ARG A 143 -10.79 -10.99 0.37
C ARG A 143 -10.86 -10.65 -1.12
N VAL A 144 -9.78 -10.93 -1.86
CA VAL A 144 -9.65 -10.54 -3.28
C VAL A 144 -10.74 -11.07 -4.23
N ASP A 145 -11.48 -12.11 -3.83
CA ASP A 145 -12.54 -12.77 -4.59
C ASP A 145 -13.95 -12.13 -4.42
N ARG A 146 -14.06 -11.05 -3.63
CA ARG A 146 -15.34 -10.42 -3.29
C ARG A 146 -15.53 -9.05 -3.91
N TRP A 147 -16.76 -8.56 -3.88
CA TRP A 147 -17.07 -7.18 -4.24
C TRP A 147 -16.60 -6.27 -3.12
N HIS A 148 -15.81 -5.25 -3.46
CA HIS A 148 -15.28 -4.28 -2.52
C HIS A 148 -15.41 -2.86 -3.09
N LYS A 149 -15.72 -1.92 -2.20
CA LYS A 149 -15.50 -0.50 -2.42
C LYS A 149 -14.52 0.02 -1.38
N LEU A 150 -13.32 0.35 -1.86
CA LEU A 150 -12.24 0.93 -1.09
C LEU A 150 -12.43 2.44 -0.98
N SER A 151 -12.11 2.94 0.20
CA SER A 151 -11.97 4.35 0.49
C SER A 151 -10.77 4.51 1.41
N SER A 152 -10.12 5.66 1.35
CA SER A 152 -8.97 5.93 2.22
C SER A 152 -8.98 7.36 2.72
N ARG A 153 -8.62 7.49 3.99
CA ARG A 153 -8.65 8.73 4.76
C ARG A 153 -7.41 8.85 5.63
N ILE A 154 -7.10 10.07 6.03
CA ILE A 154 -6.06 10.32 7.02
C ILE A 154 -6.72 10.37 8.40
N VAL A 155 -6.26 9.53 9.30
CA VAL A 155 -6.68 9.49 10.70
C VAL A 155 -5.41 9.56 11.53
N ASP A 156 -5.30 10.56 12.40
CA ASP A 156 -4.10 10.76 13.24
C ASP A 156 -2.80 10.80 12.42
N GLN A 157 -2.83 11.50 11.28
CA GLN A 157 -1.73 11.61 10.31
C GLN A 157 -1.37 10.28 9.61
N GLN A 158 -2.16 9.22 9.77
CA GLN A 158 -1.94 7.91 9.15
C GLN A 158 -2.90 7.65 8.00
N LEU A 159 -2.43 7.00 6.93
CA LEU A 159 -3.28 6.53 5.85
C LEU A 159 -4.04 5.27 6.29
N VAL A 160 -5.36 5.41 6.44
CA VAL A 160 -6.28 4.31 6.73
C VAL A 160 -7.07 3.96 5.49
N ILE A 161 -7.00 2.71 5.06
CA ILE A 161 -7.73 2.15 3.92
C ILE A 161 -8.87 1.30 4.48
N THR A 162 -10.09 1.60 4.06
CA THR A 162 -11.33 0.93 4.48
C THR A 162 -12.02 0.34 3.27
N SER A 163 -12.35 -0.93 3.36
CA SER A 163 -13.20 -1.64 2.42
C SER A 163 -14.62 -1.74 2.96
N THR A 164 -15.59 -1.57 2.07
CA THR A 164 -16.99 -1.89 2.32
C THR A 164 -17.48 -2.93 1.32
N ASN A 165 -18.36 -3.82 1.79
CA ASN A 165 -19.02 -4.81 0.95
C ASN A 165 -20.21 -4.21 0.19
N SER A 166 -20.90 -5.03 -0.61
CA SER A 166 -22.04 -4.61 -1.43
C SER A 166 -23.25 -4.09 -0.63
N TYR A 167 -23.27 -4.29 0.69
CA TYR A 167 -24.29 -3.78 1.60
C TYR A 167 -23.85 -2.50 2.34
N GLY A 168 -22.69 -1.93 1.98
CA GLY A 168 -22.12 -0.75 2.62
C GLY A 168 -21.53 -1.01 4.00
N ARG A 169 -21.37 -2.28 4.41
CA ARG A 169 -20.77 -2.63 5.71
C ARG A 169 -19.27 -2.77 5.57
N THR A 170 -18.53 -2.23 6.53
CA THR A 170 -17.07 -2.41 6.60
C THR A 170 -16.75 -3.89 6.78
N ASP A 171 -15.94 -4.43 5.87
CA ASP A 171 -15.52 -5.84 5.87
C ASP A 171 -14.01 -6.01 5.98
N PHE A 172 -13.25 -4.93 5.78
CA PHE A 172 -11.82 -4.88 6.00
C PHE A 172 -11.37 -3.44 6.26
N GLN A 173 -10.42 -3.27 7.17
CA GLN A 173 -9.78 -1.99 7.44
C GLN A 173 -8.31 -2.21 7.77
N THR A 174 -7.44 -1.35 7.26
CA THR A 174 -6.00 -1.42 7.49
C THR A 174 -5.41 -0.02 7.58
N GLN A 175 -4.26 0.06 8.24
CA GLN A 175 -3.41 1.24 8.28
C GLN A 175 -2.09 0.95 7.57
N ALA A 176 -1.65 1.87 6.72
CA ALA A 176 -0.27 1.89 6.22
C ALA A 176 0.66 2.47 7.29
N PHE A 177 1.83 1.87 7.49
CA PHE A 177 2.83 2.36 8.43
C PHE A 177 4.22 2.26 7.79
N TRP A 178 5.15 3.09 8.25
CA TRP A 178 6.54 3.01 7.85
C TRP A 178 7.31 2.09 8.80
N ASP A 179 8.17 1.25 8.26
CA ASP A 179 9.08 0.39 9.02
C ASP A 179 10.51 0.83 8.75
N ASP A 180 11.09 1.56 9.70
CA ASP A 180 12.47 2.05 9.61
C ASP A 180 13.51 0.94 9.51
N SER A 181 13.23 -0.24 10.05
CA SER A 181 14.18 -1.36 10.00
C SER A 181 14.33 -1.94 8.60
N CYS A 182 13.28 -1.80 7.78
CA CYS A 182 13.23 -2.29 6.40
C CYS A 182 13.25 -1.17 5.36
N GLU A 183 13.18 0.09 5.79
CA GLU A 183 12.95 1.27 4.94
C GLU A 183 11.77 1.06 3.98
N TRP A 184 10.66 0.54 4.50
CA TRP A 184 9.53 0.09 3.70
C TRP A 184 8.17 0.39 4.34
N PHE A 185 7.12 0.50 3.53
CA PHE A 185 5.76 0.58 4.05
C PHE A 185 5.14 -0.80 4.29
N GLY A 186 4.75 -1.05 5.54
CA GLY A 186 3.91 -2.17 5.92
C GLY A 186 2.42 -1.82 5.94
N VAL A 187 1.59 -2.85 6.06
CA VAL A 187 0.16 -2.72 6.34
C VAL A 187 -0.21 -3.54 7.56
N ARG A 188 -1.02 -2.96 8.45
CA ARG A 188 -1.55 -3.66 9.63
C ARG A 188 -3.06 -3.55 9.68
N ARG A 189 -3.71 -4.67 9.96
CA ARG A 189 -5.16 -4.74 10.12
C ARG A 189 -5.60 -3.95 11.35
N LEU A 190 -6.71 -3.22 11.22
CA LEU A 190 -7.39 -2.53 12.33
C LEU A 190 -8.60 -3.33 12.82
#